data_AF-A0A7X7WZY6-F1
#
_entry.id   AF-A0A7X7WZY6-F1
#
_cell.length_a   1.000
_cell.length_b   1.000
_cell.length_c   1.000
_cell.angle_alpha   90.00
_cell.angle_beta   90.00
_cell.angle_gamma   90.00
#
_symmetry.space_group_name_H-M   'P 1'
#
loop_
_entity.id
_entity.type
_entity.pdbx_description
1 polymer ?
#
loop_
_entity_poly.entity_id
_entity_poly.type
_entity_poly.pdbx_seq_one_letter_code
_entity_poly.pdbx_strand_id
1 'polypeptide(L)'
;MENYLKTLNSFRKNIQEARLLLEFSTNTEDETKNNVVLKSFVVISVAYWERYVEDLLIEGCDFIADGLRNPLDLPEITKQAVVDSTVLKHETNLLARSTSIWGFSGDGWTKQYKSFVEKVVGSFNTANSKNVKEAFWKVFGIRDVFQNWSSTDPLAPMDTDVLDKFINKRHEIAHGSSEAMKGFDSLMVDSSSNLLLNLAEHVEEVVWAQITNIVQKSASEYGLKTKYIYDIINYFKSHGFSAVTNKTFQKISQTANSNYKKLAYEPWGLLKILSPSDIRPTPSLQKFLKGELVLPEHIVVLKNQIALPKSTTRYISFQDLEDQYCQ
;
A
#
# COMPACT_ATOMS: atom_id res chain seq x y z
N MET A 1 -1.88 1.31 -8.00
CA MET A 1 -0.51 1.22 -7.47
C MET A 1 0.18 2.58 -7.42
N GLU A 2 0.02 3.47 -8.40
CA GLU A 2 0.67 4.81 -8.34
C GLU A 2 0.34 5.61 -7.07
N ASN A 3 -0.91 5.56 -6.58
CA ASN A 3 -1.27 6.20 -5.30
C ASN A 3 -0.53 5.63 -4.08
N TYR A 4 0.03 4.43 -4.20
CA TYR A 4 0.63 3.65 -3.11
C TYR A 4 2.17 3.70 -3.08
N LEU A 5 2.79 4.48 -3.97
CA LEU A 5 4.24 4.73 -3.99
C LEU A 5 4.60 6.11 -3.43
N LYS A 6 3.64 6.78 -2.76
CA LYS A 6 3.81 8.13 -2.25
C LYS A 6 4.93 8.18 -1.22
N THR A 7 4.97 7.20 -0.33
CA THR A 7 5.93 7.13 0.77
C THR A 7 7.36 6.91 0.26
N LEU A 8 7.58 5.96 -0.66
CA LEU A 8 8.90 5.76 -1.29
C LEU A 8 9.39 6.99 -2.06
N ASN A 9 8.50 7.65 -2.82
CA ASN A 9 8.88 8.86 -3.58
C ASN A 9 9.26 10.03 -2.68
N SER A 10 8.51 10.22 -1.57
CA SER A 10 8.84 11.20 -0.54
C SER A 10 10.22 10.91 0.08
N PHE A 11 10.47 9.64 0.43
CA PHE A 11 11.74 9.20 0.98
C PHE A 11 12.92 9.43 0.03
N ARG A 12 12.78 9.06 -1.25
CA ARG A 12 13.79 9.32 -2.30
C ARG A 12 14.18 10.78 -2.36
N LYS A 13 13.17 11.67 -2.39
CA LYS A 13 13.39 13.12 -2.40
C LYS A 13 14.13 13.58 -1.14
N ASN A 14 13.70 13.13 0.04
CA ASN A 14 14.32 13.50 1.31
C ASN A 14 15.79 13.05 1.39
N ILE A 15 16.12 11.84 0.94
CA ILE A 15 17.52 11.37 0.90
C ILE A 15 18.35 12.15 -0.13
N GLN A 16 17.78 12.51 -1.29
CA GLN A 16 18.44 13.39 -2.25
C GLN A 16 18.72 14.79 -1.67
N GLU A 17 17.78 15.35 -0.91
CA GLU A 17 17.99 16.61 -0.20
C GLU A 17 19.09 16.48 0.87
N ALA A 18 19.12 15.38 1.63
CA ALA A 18 20.21 15.11 2.57
C ALA A 18 21.57 15.01 1.89
N ARG A 19 21.63 14.45 0.67
CA ARG A 19 22.88 14.39 -0.13
C ARG A 19 23.44 15.75 -0.51
N LEU A 20 22.61 16.79 -0.64
CA LEU A 20 23.12 18.15 -0.91
C LEU A 20 24.06 18.65 0.18
N LEU A 21 23.97 18.11 1.41
CA LEU A 21 24.93 18.39 2.48
C LEU A 21 26.37 18.01 2.07
N LEU A 22 26.55 17.01 1.21
CA LEU A 22 27.87 16.64 0.70
C LEU A 22 28.52 17.74 -0.14
N GLU A 23 27.75 18.48 -0.92
CA GLU A 23 28.28 19.59 -1.71
C GLU A 23 28.88 20.68 -0.81
N PHE A 24 28.29 20.88 0.38
CA PHE A 24 28.83 21.80 1.38
C PHE A 24 30.08 21.27 2.09
N SER A 25 30.23 19.94 2.25
CA SER A 25 31.43 19.36 2.85
C SER A 25 32.62 19.35 1.88
N THR A 26 32.41 19.01 0.60
CA THR A 26 33.51 18.97 -0.37
C THR A 26 34.13 20.35 -0.66
N ASN A 27 33.41 21.43 -0.34
CA ASN A 27 33.83 22.81 -0.61
C ASN A 27 34.49 23.52 0.58
N THR A 28 34.74 22.83 1.71
CA THR A 28 35.39 23.44 2.88
C THR A 28 36.66 22.68 3.28
N GLU A 29 37.76 23.41 3.43
CA GLU A 29 39.03 22.88 3.97
C GLU A 29 38.98 22.72 5.51
N ASP A 30 37.96 23.31 6.15
CA ASP A 30 37.75 23.24 7.60
C ASP A 30 37.17 21.87 8.02
N GLU A 31 38.02 21.05 8.62
CA GLU A 31 37.68 19.72 9.14
C GLU A 31 36.53 19.75 10.17
N THR A 32 36.42 20.82 10.97
CA THR A 32 35.35 20.95 11.96
C THR A 32 34.01 21.13 11.26
N LYS A 33 33.95 22.01 10.24
CA LYS A 33 32.73 22.20 9.44
C LYS A 33 32.35 20.92 8.69
N ASN A 34 33.33 20.22 8.12
CA ASN A 34 33.10 18.93 7.48
C ASN A 34 32.48 17.91 8.42
N ASN A 35 33.04 17.77 9.62
CA ASN A 35 32.50 16.88 10.63
C ASN A 35 31.07 17.23 11.05
N VAL A 36 30.75 18.53 11.18
CA VAL A 36 29.37 18.97 11.49
C VAL A 36 28.41 18.57 10.37
N VAL A 37 28.78 18.84 9.11
CA VAL A 37 27.94 18.54 7.94
C VAL A 37 27.70 17.03 7.80
N LEU A 38 28.74 16.21 7.95
CA LEU A 38 28.62 14.76 7.89
C LEU A 38 27.77 14.19 9.05
N LYS A 39 27.90 14.75 10.26
CA LYS A 39 27.02 14.41 11.39
C LYS A 39 25.56 14.75 11.10
N SER A 40 25.30 15.93 10.53
CA SER A 40 23.96 16.35 10.13
C SER A 40 23.36 15.40 9.09
N PHE A 41 24.14 14.96 8.11
CA PHE A 41 23.69 13.97 7.13
C PHE A 41 23.20 12.68 7.81
N VAL A 42 23.98 12.12 8.74
CA VAL A 42 23.62 10.88 9.45
C VAL A 42 22.32 11.07 10.23
N VAL A 43 22.24 12.14 11.03
CA VAL A 43 21.06 12.42 11.87
C VAL A 43 19.80 12.58 11.03
N ILE A 44 19.87 13.36 9.94
CA ILE A 44 18.73 13.64 9.06
C ILE A 44 18.32 12.39 8.28
N SER A 45 19.28 11.63 7.73
CA SER A 45 18.97 10.44 6.93
C SER A 45 18.35 9.33 7.77
N VAL A 46 18.81 9.14 9.01
CA VAL A 46 18.19 8.18 9.94
C VAL A 46 16.77 8.62 10.32
N ALA A 47 16.54 9.92 10.52
CA ALA A 47 15.19 10.44 10.77
C ALA A 47 14.26 10.24 9.56
N TYR A 48 14.76 10.42 8.34
CA TYR A 48 13.98 10.14 7.13
C TYR A 48 13.68 8.65 6.96
N TRP A 49 14.63 7.77 7.31
CA TRP A 49 14.40 6.32 7.29
C TRP A 49 13.32 5.91 8.30
N GLU A 50 13.40 6.43 9.52
CA GLU A 50 12.38 6.23 10.56
C GLU A 50 11.01 6.70 10.07
N ARG A 51 10.93 7.92 9.52
CA ARG A 51 9.69 8.45 8.96
C ARG A 51 9.12 7.62 7.80
N TYR A 52 9.98 7.15 6.90
CA TYR A 52 9.58 6.29 5.79
C TYR A 52 8.89 5.00 6.28
N VAL A 53 9.49 4.33 7.26
CA VAL A 53 8.93 3.11 7.83
C VAL A 53 7.57 3.39 8.49
N GLU A 54 7.45 4.47 9.25
CA GLU A 54 6.18 4.88 9.87
C GLU A 54 5.08 5.16 8.84
N ASP A 55 5.40 5.94 7.81
CA ASP A 55 4.45 6.29 6.75
C ASP A 55 4.01 5.04 5.98
N LEU A 56 4.92 4.09 5.71
CA LEU A 56 4.59 2.84 5.03
C LEU A 56 3.66 1.95 5.87
N LEU A 57 3.85 1.90 7.20
CA LEU A 57 2.96 1.18 8.10
C LEU A 57 1.54 1.77 8.09
N ILE A 58 1.42 3.11 8.11
CA ILE A 58 0.12 3.79 8.05
C ILE A 58 -0.54 3.57 6.69
N GLU A 59 0.19 3.78 5.60
CA GLU A 59 -0.32 3.63 4.23
C GLU A 59 -0.78 2.19 3.94
N GLY A 60 0.02 1.20 4.36
CA GLY A 60 -0.36 -0.20 4.25
C GLY A 60 -1.56 -0.56 5.14
N CYS A 61 -1.67 0.01 6.33
CA CYS A 61 -2.83 -0.17 7.21
C CYS A 61 -4.11 0.38 6.57
N ASP A 62 -4.05 1.58 6.00
CA ASP A 62 -5.16 2.19 5.27
C ASP A 62 -5.58 1.31 4.09
N PHE A 63 -4.63 0.82 3.30
CA PHE A 63 -4.91 -0.08 2.19
C PHE A 63 -5.63 -1.37 2.63
N ILE A 64 -5.16 -2.01 3.70
CA ILE A 64 -5.78 -3.21 4.25
C ILE A 64 -7.18 -2.90 4.79
N ALA A 65 -7.32 -1.84 5.58
CA ALA A 65 -8.59 -1.47 6.20
C ALA A 65 -9.68 -1.12 5.17
N ASP A 66 -9.29 -0.47 4.07
CA ASP A 66 -10.19 -0.08 2.98
C ASP A 66 -10.45 -1.26 2.02
N GLY A 67 -9.52 -2.21 1.94
CA GLY A 67 -9.57 -3.35 1.02
C GLY A 67 -10.34 -4.57 1.55
N LEU A 68 -10.14 -4.92 2.82
CA LEU A 68 -10.69 -6.14 3.43
C LEU A 68 -12.19 -6.05 3.64
N ARG A 69 -12.90 -7.15 3.33
CA ARG A 69 -14.34 -7.28 3.55
C ARG A 69 -14.69 -7.80 4.95
N ASN A 70 -13.80 -8.61 5.53
CA ASN A 70 -14.01 -9.26 6.82
C ASN A 70 -12.75 -9.11 7.71
N PRO A 71 -12.87 -8.68 8.98
CA PRO A 71 -11.72 -8.61 9.90
C PRO A 71 -11.04 -9.95 10.15
N LEU A 72 -11.73 -11.08 9.93
CA LEU A 72 -11.16 -12.41 10.08
C LEU A 72 -10.06 -12.73 9.06
N ASP A 73 -10.03 -11.99 7.95
CA ASP A 73 -9.05 -12.15 6.88
C ASP A 73 -7.70 -11.46 7.20
N LEU A 74 -7.64 -10.70 8.30
CA LEU A 74 -6.36 -10.20 8.83
C LEU A 74 -5.46 -11.37 9.27
N PRO A 75 -4.13 -11.23 9.14
CA PRO A 75 -3.18 -12.18 9.69
C PRO A 75 -3.43 -12.44 11.19
N GLU A 76 -3.24 -13.69 11.62
CA GLU A 76 -3.55 -14.12 12.98
C GLU A 76 -2.80 -13.30 14.05
N ILE A 77 -1.50 -13.08 13.84
CA ILE A 77 -0.69 -12.25 14.75
C ILE A 77 -1.21 -10.80 14.82
N THR A 78 -1.66 -10.24 13.70
CA THR A 78 -2.19 -8.89 13.63
C THR A 78 -3.52 -8.79 14.38
N LYS A 79 -4.42 -9.76 14.21
CA LYS A 79 -5.67 -9.83 14.99
C LYS A 79 -5.39 -9.84 16.49
N GLN A 80 -4.44 -10.68 16.92
CA GLN A 80 -4.03 -10.77 18.33
C GLN A 80 -3.46 -9.45 18.84
N ALA A 81 -2.52 -8.85 18.10
CA ALA A 81 -1.89 -7.58 18.49
C ALA A 81 -2.90 -6.42 18.60
N VAL A 82 -3.85 -6.32 17.66
CA VAL A 82 -4.92 -5.31 17.71
C VAL A 82 -5.78 -5.50 18.95
N VAL A 83 -6.24 -6.74 19.21
CA VAL A 83 -7.06 -7.06 20.39
C VAL A 83 -6.31 -6.75 21.67
N ASP A 84 -5.05 -7.14 21.78
CA ASP A 84 -4.21 -6.91 22.96
C ASP A 84 -3.98 -5.41 23.23
N SER A 85 -3.89 -4.59 22.19
CA SER A 85 -3.68 -3.14 22.31
C SER A 85 -4.93 -2.33 22.65
N THR A 86 -6.12 -2.91 22.48
CA THR A 86 -7.39 -2.18 22.47
C THR A 86 -8.37 -2.69 23.52
N VAL A 87 -8.45 -4.01 23.74
CA VAL A 87 -9.38 -4.58 24.71
C VAL A 87 -8.85 -4.35 26.12
N LEU A 88 -9.64 -3.65 26.93
CA LEU A 88 -9.28 -3.32 28.31
C LEU A 88 -9.49 -4.53 29.24
N LYS A 89 -8.61 -5.54 29.12
CA LYS A 89 -8.76 -6.85 29.80
C LYS A 89 -8.87 -6.76 31.33
N HIS A 90 -8.21 -5.77 31.93
CA HIS A 90 -8.15 -5.55 33.38
C HIS A 90 -9.08 -4.43 33.88
N GLU A 91 -9.93 -3.89 33.02
CA GLU A 91 -10.89 -2.85 33.39
C GLU A 91 -11.99 -3.43 34.27
N THR A 92 -12.19 -2.80 35.44
CA THR A 92 -13.20 -3.20 36.43
C THR A 92 -14.57 -2.64 36.06
N ASN A 93 -14.61 -1.54 35.32
CA ASN A 93 -15.84 -0.99 34.78
C ASN A 93 -16.37 -1.87 33.62
N LEU A 94 -17.42 -2.64 33.91
CA LEU A 94 -18.06 -3.54 32.95
C LEU A 94 -18.54 -2.83 31.67
N LEU A 95 -19.01 -1.59 31.77
CA LEU A 95 -19.46 -0.82 30.61
C LEU A 95 -18.27 -0.44 29.71
N ALA A 96 -17.17 0.03 30.28
CA ALA A 96 -15.96 0.37 29.54
C ALA A 96 -15.35 -0.88 28.86
N ARG A 97 -15.26 -2.00 29.59
CA ARG A 97 -14.80 -3.27 29.03
C ARG A 97 -15.70 -3.76 27.90
N SER A 98 -17.01 -3.77 28.10
CA SER A 98 -18.00 -4.15 27.08
C SER A 98 -17.87 -3.25 25.84
N THR A 99 -17.75 -1.93 26.02
CA THR A 99 -17.57 -0.97 24.93
C THR A 99 -16.30 -1.25 24.11
N SER A 100 -15.19 -1.62 24.77
CA SER A 100 -13.95 -1.98 24.07
C SER A 100 -14.09 -3.22 23.18
N ILE A 101 -14.95 -4.17 23.56
CA ILE A 101 -15.23 -5.39 22.77
C ILE A 101 -16.19 -5.07 21.63
N TRP A 102 -17.32 -4.41 21.93
CA TRP A 102 -18.32 -4.07 20.93
C TRP A 102 -17.82 -3.04 19.91
N GLY A 103 -16.79 -2.28 20.25
CA GLY A 103 -16.09 -1.36 19.35
C GLY A 103 -15.47 -2.01 18.11
N PHE A 104 -15.38 -3.35 18.06
CA PHE A 104 -14.96 -4.10 16.86
C PHE A 104 -16.10 -4.44 15.90
N SER A 105 -17.36 -4.24 16.28
CA SER A 105 -18.52 -4.68 15.49
C SER A 105 -18.70 -3.85 14.21
N GLY A 106 -19.20 -4.48 13.15
CA GLY A 106 -19.47 -3.80 11.88
C GLY A 106 -18.18 -3.24 11.26
N ASP A 107 -18.15 -1.93 11.01
CA ASP A 107 -16.95 -1.21 10.55
C ASP A 107 -16.07 -0.70 11.71
N GLY A 108 -16.40 -1.02 12.97
CA GLY A 108 -15.63 -0.60 14.13
C GLY A 108 -14.20 -1.14 14.16
N TRP A 109 -13.98 -2.37 13.67
CA TRP A 109 -12.66 -3.00 13.65
C TRP A 109 -11.62 -2.23 12.82
N THR A 110 -12.01 -1.55 11.74
CA THR A 110 -11.04 -0.77 10.92
C THR A 110 -10.50 0.39 11.73
N LYS A 111 -11.35 1.07 12.50
CA LYS A 111 -10.94 2.15 13.41
C LYS A 111 -10.00 1.63 14.49
N GLN A 112 -10.30 0.46 15.07
CA GLN A 112 -9.42 -0.17 16.07
C GLN A 112 -8.08 -0.58 15.47
N TYR A 113 -8.07 -1.10 14.25
CA TYR A 113 -6.84 -1.46 13.55
C TYR A 113 -5.99 -0.22 13.24
N LYS A 114 -6.57 0.84 12.68
CA LYS A 114 -5.86 2.11 12.42
C LYS A 114 -5.30 2.72 13.70
N SER A 115 -6.10 2.77 14.77
CA SER A 115 -5.64 3.27 16.07
C SER A 115 -4.52 2.42 16.67
N PHE A 116 -4.56 1.09 16.49
CA PHE A 116 -3.45 0.22 16.87
C PHE A 116 -2.17 0.57 16.12
N VAL A 117 -2.24 0.73 14.79
CA VAL A 117 -1.06 1.07 13.98
C VAL A 117 -0.51 2.44 14.34
N GLU A 118 -1.37 3.43 14.60
CA GLU A 118 -0.94 4.75 15.11
C GLU A 118 -0.18 4.64 16.45
N LYS A 119 -0.60 3.76 17.36
CA LYS A 119 0.13 3.49 18.61
C LYS A 119 1.47 2.80 18.36
N VAL A 120 1.52 1.85 17.43
CA VAL A 120 2.78 1.17 17.05
C VAL A 120 3.75 2.20 16.49
N VAL A 121 3.31 3.04 15.55
CA VAL A 121 4.11 4.12 14.95
C VAL A 121 4.54 5.14 16.01
N GLY A 122 3.62 5.61 16.86
CA GLY A 122 3.95 6.60 17.90
C GLY A 122 4.86 6.08 19.02
N SER A 123 5.05 4.77 19.14
CA SER A 123 6.00 4.15 20.06
C SER A 123 7.22 3.53 19.34
N PHE A 124 7.31 3.71 18.02
CA PHE A 124 8.37 3.20 17.19
C PHE A 124 9.64 4.00 17.44
N ASN A 125 10.50 3.49 18.32
CA ASN A 125 11.76 4.13 18.64
C ASN A 125 12.86 3.50 17.80
N THR A 126 13.58 4.29 17.00
CA THR A 126 14.78 3.86 16.26
C THR A 126 14.48 2.71 15.30
N ALA A 127 14.37 3.02 14.02
CA ALA A 127 14.05 2.08 12.96
C ALA A 127 15.19 1.11 12.57
N ASN A 128 15.83 0.47 13.55
CA ASN A 128 16.79 -0.61 13.30
C ASN A 128 16.09 -1.87 12.76
N SER A 129 16.87 -2.78 12.19
CA SER A 129 16.37 -3.97 11.49
C SER A 129 15.42 -4.80 12.34
N LYS A 130 15.75 -5.03 13.62
CA LYS A 130 14.91 -5.77 14.57
C LYS A 130 13.57 -5.07 14.80
N ASN A 131 13.58 -3.78 15.10
CA ASN A 131 12.38 -3.00 15.38
C ASN A 131 11.48 -2.95 14.15
N VAL A 132 12.06 -2.74 12.97
CA VAL A 132 11.35 -2.78 11.69
C VAL A 132 10.66 -4.15 11.51
N LYS A 133 11.38 -5.27 11.60
CA LYS A 133 10.78 -6.61 11.50
C LYS A 133 9.64 -6.80 12.50
N GLU A 134 9.82 -6.38 13.75
CA GLU A 134 8.81 -6.50 14.80
C GLU A 134 7.54 -5.69 14.48
N ALA A 135 7.68 -4.45 14.01
CA ALA A 135 6.55 -3.61 13.62
C ALA A 135 5.78 -4.22 12.44
N PHE A 136 6.47 -4.63 11.38
CA PHE A 136 5.85 -5.25 10.21
C PHE A 136 5.20 -6.61 10.54
N TRP A 137 5.79 -7.39 11.43
CA TRP A 137 5.22 -8.65 11.91
C TRP A 137 3.91 -8.42 12.67
N LYS A 138 3.89 -7.46 13.60
CA LYS A 138 2.69 -7.13 14.36
C LYS A 138 1.60 -6.53 13.48
N VAL A 139 1.96 -5.59 12.61
CA VAL A 139 1.00 -4.79 11.83
C VAL A 139 0.46 -5.53 10.61
N PHE A 140 1.30 -6.29 9.90
CA PHE A 140 0.92 -6.95 8.65
C PHE A 140 1.14 -8.46 8.63
N GLY A 141 1.66 -9.06 9.71
CA GLY A 141 2.03 -10.47 9.70
C GLY A 141 3.20 -10.79 8.76
N ILE A 142 4.05 -9.82 8.44
CA ILE A 142 5.25 -10.02 7.61
C ILE A 142 6.43 -10.29 8.53
N ARG A 143 6.96 -11.52 8.53
CA ARG A 143 8.02 -11.93 9.48
C ARG A 143 9.34 -11.21 9.23
N ASP A 144 9.70 -11.04 7.96
CA ASP A 144 10.96 -10.43 7.57
C ASP A 144 10.78 -9.65 6.26
N VAL A 145 10.83 -8.33 6.36
CA VAL A 145 10.74 -7.41 5.21
C VAL A 145 12.06 -7.25 4.46
N PHE A 146 13.15 -7.81 4.99
CA PHE A 146 14.47 -7.80 4.35
C PHE A 146 14.79 -9.16 3.70
N GLN A 147 13.81 -10.07 3.66
CA GLN A 147 14.02 -11.40 3.10
C GLN A 147 14.35 -11.34 1.61
N ASN A 148 15.41 -12.05 1.21
CA ASN A 148 15.92 -12.08 -0.17
C ASN A 148 16.38 -10.69 -0.67
N TRP A 149 16.63 -9.74 0.23
CA TRP A 149 17.26 -8.50 -0.16
C TRP A 149 18.65 -8.80 -0.71
N SER A 150 18.86 -8.42 -1.96
CA SER A 150 20.15 -8.48 -2.63
C SER A 150 20.44 -7.08 -3.16
N SER A 151 21.59 -6.53 -2.76
CA SER A 151 22.04 -5.26 -3.33
C SER A 151 22.33 -5.45 -4.82
N THR A 152 21.85 -4.52 -5.64
CA THR A 152 22.22 -4.41 -7.05
C THR A 152 23.67 -3.94 -7.23
N ASP A 153 24.23 -3.28 -6.21
CA ASP A 153 25.65 -2.96 -6.12
C ASP A 153 26.42 -4.17 -5.54
N PRO A 154 27.32 -4.80 -6.33
CA PRO A 154 28.14 -5.92 -5.88
C PRO A 154 29.10 -5.57 -4.73
N LEU A 155 29.38 -4.27 -4.53
CA LEU A 155 30.33 -3.77 -3.54
C LEU A 155 29.64 -3.32 -2.24
N ALA A 156 28.32 -3.13 -2.26
CA ALA A 156 27.60 -2.74 -1.06
C ALA A 156 27.53 -3.94 -0.09
N PRO A 157 27.92 -3.75 1.18
CA PRO A 157 27.87 -4.82 2.15
C PRO A 157 26.41 -5.30 2.34
N MET A 158 26.18 -6.58 2.06
CA MET A 158 24.87 -7.23 2.09
C MET A 158 24.54 -7.68 3.51
N ASP A 159 24.12 -6.74 4.36
CA ASP A 159 23.63 -7.12 5.69
C ASP A 159 22.78 -6.02 6.32
N THR A 160 21.70 -6.43 6.98
CA THR A 160 20.97 -5.58 7.94
C THR A 160 21.87 -5.04 9.05
N ASP A 161 23.00 -5.70 9.35
CA ASP A 161 24.02 -5.20 10.26
C ASP A 161 24.62 -3.86 9.81
N VAL A 162 24.69 -3.59 8.49
CA VAL A 162 25.21 -2.32 7.97
C VAL A 162 24.23 -1.20 8.25
N LEU A 163 22.94 -1.45 8.03
CA LEU A 163 21.87 -0.52 8.39
C LEU A 163 21.94 -0.22 9.88
N ASP A 164 22.04 -1.25 10.73
CA ASP A 164 22.04 -1.09 12.17
C ASP A 164 23.28 -0.32 12.65
N LYS A 165 24.46 -0.58 12.08
CA LYS A 165 25.67 0.23 12.33
C LYS A 165 25.45 1.69 11.93
N PHE A 166 24.85 1.94 10.77
CA PHE A 166 24.57 3.30 10.31
C PHE A 166 23.58 4.03 11.24
N ILE A 167 22.51 3.35 11.66
CA ILE A 167 21.53 3.90 12.60
C ILE A 167 22.18 4.17 13.97
N ASN A 168 23.03 3.26 14.46
CA ASN A 168 23.73 3.43 15.72
C ASN A 168 24.69 4.64 15.70
N LYS A 169 25.22 5.05 14.55
CA LYS A 169 25.99 6.30 14.45
C LYS A 169 25.18 7.53 14.88
N ARG A 170 23.86 7.59 14.62
CA ARG A 170 23.02 8.67 15.14
C ARG A 170 23.09 8.73 16.67
N HIS A 171 23.03 7.58 17.33
CA HIS A 171 23.09 7.49 18.78
C HIS A 171 24.47 7.94 19.31
N GLU A 172 25.55 7.48 18.69
CA GLU A 172 26.91 7.90 19.04
C GLU A 172 27.12 9.42 18.88
N ILE A 173 26.59 10.00 17.79
CA ILE A 173 26.61 11.44 17.53
C ILE A 173 25.84 12.21 18.61
N ALA A 174 24.64 11.74 18.97
CA ALA A 174 23.81 12.38 19.99
C ALA A 174 24.47 12.37 21.38
N HIS A 175 25.25 11.34 21.68
CA HIS A 175 26.02 11.24 22.93
C HIS A 175 27.39 11.95 22.88
N GLY A 176 27.73 12.59 21.76
CA GLY A 176 28.98 13.34 21.62
C GLY A 176 30.23 12.46 21.56
N SER A 177 30.11 11.19 21.14
CA SER A 177 31.26 10.32 20.97
C SER A 177 32.23 10.90 19.94
N SER A 178 33.50 11.05 20.33
CA SER A 178 34.58 11.48 19.43
C SER A 178 34.90 10.44 18.37
N GLU A 179 34.48 9.18 18.56
CA GLU A 179 34.72 8.08 17.64
C GLU A 179 33.66 7.95 16.54
N ALA A 180 32.50 8.61 16.70
CA ALA A 180 31.34 8.45 15.81
C ALA A 180 31.67 8.71 14.32
N MET A 181 32.59 9.65 14.08
CA MET A 181 32.99 10.09 12.74
C MET A 181 34.29 9.48 12.24
N LYS A 182 34.96 8.63 13.05
CA LYS A 182 36.22 8.02 12.64
C LYS A 182 35.98 7.12 11.43
N GLY A 183 36.64 7.43 10.31
CA GLY A 183 36.48 6.70 9.04
C GLY A 183 35.14 6.94 8.34
N PHE A 184 34.39 7.98 8.71
CA PHE A 184 33.17 8.37 8.01
C PHE A 184 33.47 9.56 7.09
N ASP A 185 33.51 9.31 5.79
CA ASP A 185 33.83 10.28 4.76
C ASP A 185 32.66 10.43 3.75
N SER A 186 32.87 11.23 2.70
CA SER A 186 31.87 11.45 1.66
C SER A 186 31.50 10.16 0.89
N LEU A 187 32.44 9.22 0.75
CA LEU A 187 32.18 7.91 0.11
C LEU A 187 31.25 7.06 0.97
N MET A 188 31.43 7.07 2.29
CA MET A 188 30.56 6.38 3.23
C MET A 188 29.15 6.98 3.25
N VAL A 189 29.01 8.31 3.08
CA VAL A 189 27.70 8.96 2.92
C VAL A 189 26.99 8.52 1.65
N ASP A 190 27.69 8.52 0.51
CA ASP A 190 27.09 8.08 -0.76
C ASP A 190 26.67 6.61 -0.68
N SER A 191 27.55 5.75 -0.16
CA SER A 191 27.26 4.34 0.09
C SER A 191 26.06 4.16 1.04
N SER A 192 26.00 4.91 2.13
CA SER A 192 24.90 4.80 3.12
C SER A 192 23.57 5.30 2.57
N SER A 193 23.58 6.34 1.75
CA SER A 193 22.37 6.83 1.09
C SER A 193 21.89 5.86 0.00
N ASN A 194 22.79 5.28 -0.79
CA ASN A 194 22.44 4.22 -1.76
C ASN A 194 21.86 3.00 -1.05
N LEU A 195 22.47 2.59 0.08
CA LEU A 195 21.98 1.52 0.93
C LEU A 195 20.53 1.77 1.36
N LEU A 196 20.25 2.95 1.92
CA LEU A 196 18.91 3.32 2.37
C LEU A 196 17.88 3.33 1.25
N LEU A 197 18.23 3.87 0.08
CA LEU A 197 17.34 3.91 -1.09
C LEU A 197 17.01 2.50 -1.60
N ASN A 198 18.03 1.67 -1.81
CA ASN A 198 17.86 0.29 -2.27
C ASN A 198 17.08 -0.54 -1.26
N LEU A 199 17.30 -0.31 0.04
CA LEU A 199 16.57 -1.00 1.10
C LEU A 199 15.10 -0.57 1.13
N ALA A 200 14.82 0.73 1.01
CA ALA A 200 13.45 1.23 0.95
C ALA A 200 12.71 0.65 -0.27
N GLU A 201 13.33 0.61 -1.44
CA GLU A 201 12.74 -0.01 -2.64
C GLU A 201 12.39 -1.48 -2.43
N HIS A 202 13.30 -2.23 -1.81
CA HIS A 202 13.06 -3.64 -1.49
C HIS A 202 11.93 -3.83 -0.47
N VAL A 203 11.95 -3.07 0.64
CA VAL A 203 10.91 -3.14 1.67
C VAL A 203 9.55 -2.78 1.07
N GLU A 204 9.49 -1.73 0.25
CA GLU A 204 8.29 -1.32 -0.49
C GLU A 204 7.73 -2.48 -1.31
N GLU A 205 8.57 -3.12 -2.13
CA GLU A 205 8.18 -4.24 -2.99
C GLU A 205 7.63 -5.42 -2.17
N VAL A 206 8.36 -5.86 -1.15
CA VAL A 206 7.97 -6.99 -0.30
C VAL A 206 6.67 -6.69 0.42
N VAL A 207 6.55 -5.51 1.01
CA VAL A 207 5.36 -5.10 1.78
C VAL A 207 4.15 -5.06 0.86
N TRP A 208 4.22 -4.35 -0.27
CA TRP A 208 3.09 -4.24 -1.18
C TRP A 208 2.68 -5.57 -1.79
N ALA A 209 3.63 -6.44 -2.13
CA ALA A 209 3.33 -7.79 -2.60
C ALA A 209 2.53 -8.59 -1.55
N GLN A 210 2.96 -8.55 -0.28
CA GLN A 210 2.31 -9.32 0.78
C GLN A 210 0.97 -8.73 1.21
N ILE A 211 0.84 -7.41 1.39
CA ILE A 211 -0.44 -6.81 1.80
C ILE A 211 -1.47 -6.85 0.66
N THR A 212 -1.03 -6.74 -0.61
CA THR A 212 -1.92 -6.97 -1.76
C THR A 212 -2.44 -8.40 -1.75
N ASN A 213 -1.60 -9.39 -1.47
CA ASN A 213 -2.03 -10.78 -1.36
C ASN A 213 -3.05 -10.99 -0.23
N ILE A 214 -2.83 -10.38 0.94
CA ILE A 214 -3.79 -10.39 2.06
C ILE A 214 -5.15 -9.85 1.60
N VAL A 215 -5.14 -8.67 0.99
CA VAL A 215 -6.37 -7.98 0.53
C VAL A 215 -7.07 -8.75 -0.60
N GLN A 216 -6.32 -9.30 -1.55
CA GLN A 216 -6.86 -10.10 -2.65
C GLN A 216 -7.51 -11.40 -2.18
N LYS A 217 -7.00 -12.04 -1.11
CA LYS A 217 -7.62 -13.23 -0.52
C LYS A 217 -8.99 -12.95 0.10
N SER A 218 -9.23 -11.73 0.58
CA SER A 218 -10.52 -11.26 1.11
C SER A 218 -11.49 -10.78 0.01
N ALA A 219 -10.99 -10.58 -1.20
CA ALA A 219 -11.75 -9.97 -2.28
C ALA A 219 -12.81 -10.93 -2.87
N SER A 220 -13.88 -10.36 -3.43
CA SER A 220 -14.88 -11.13 -4.16
C SER A 220 -14.47 -11.30 -5.61
N GLU A 221 -14.45 -12.53 -6.12
CA GLU A 221 -14.11 -12.82 -7.52
C GLU A 221 -15.34 -12.73 -8.43
N TYR A 222 -15.20 -12.09 -9.59
CA TYR A 222 -16.23 -12.02 -10.62
C TYR A 222 -15.66 -12.25 -12.02
N GLY A 223 -16.35 -13.07 -12.81
CA GLY A 223 -16.15 -13.16 -14.25
C GLY A 223 -16.86 -12.02 -15.00
N LEU A 224 -16.17 -11.43 -15.97
CA LEU A 224 -16.68 -10.38 -16.86
C LEU A 224 -17.02 -10.91 -18.26
N LYS A 225 -16.38 -12.00 -18.72
CA LYS A 225 -16.70 -12.67 -20.00
C LYS A 225 -17.98 -13.49 -19.88
N THR A 226 -19.11 -12.80 -19.87
CA THR A 226 -20.43 -13.41 -19.67
C THR A 226 -21.48 -12.74 -20.56
N LYS A 227 -22.51 -13.51 -20.94
CA LYS A 227 -23.59 -13.02 -21.81
C LYS A 227 -24.28 -11.77 -21.26
N TYR A 228 -24.53 -11.69 -19.96
CA TYR A 228 -25.22 -10.54 -19.36
C TYR A 228 -24.36 -9.26 -19.34
N ILE A 229 -23.04 -9.39 -19.23
CA ILE A 229 -22.14 -8.22 -19.37
C ILE A 229 -22.19 -7.71 -20.81
N TYR A 230 -22.11 -8.63 -21.77
CA TYR A 230 -22.28 -8.31 -23.18
C TYR A 230 -23.62 -7.62 -23.45
N ASP A 231 -24.74 -8.17 -22.98
CA ASP A 231 -26.08 -7.61 -23.20
C ASP A 231 -26.21 -6.17 -22.66
N ILE A 232 -25.62 -5.87 -21.49
CA ILE A 232 -25.60 -4.52 -20.92
C ILE A 232 -24.79 -3.57 -21.80
N ILE A 233 -23.59 -3.98 -22.24
CA ILE A 233 -22.72 -3.15 -23.08
C ILE A 233 -23.37 -2.92 -24.45
N ASN A 234 -23.94 -3.95 -25.04
CA ASN A 234 -24.61 -3.90 -26.33
C ASN A 234 -25.89 -3.05 -26.31
N TYR A 235 -26.58 -3.00 -25.16
CA TYR A 235 -27.69 -2.07 -24.95
C TYR A 235 -27.25 -0.62 -25.20
N PHE A 236 -26.13 -0.19 -24.57
CA PHE A 236 -25.60 1.17 -24.77
C PHE A 236 -25.05 1.39 -26.18
N LYS A 237 -24.47 0.36 -26.81
CA LYS A 237 -24.08 0.42 -28.23
C LYS A 237 -25.28 0.73 -29.14
N SER A 238 -26.44 0.12 -28.86
CA SER A 238 -27.64 0.21 -29.71
C SER A 238 -28.55 1.40 -29.40
N HIS A 239 -28.60 1.85 -28.14
CA HIS A 239 -29.54 2.89 -27.68
C HIS A 239 -28.83 4.22 -27.34
N GLY A 240 -27.53 4.31 -27.58
CA GLY A 240 -26.71 5.48 -27.27
C GLY A 240 -26.30 5.57 -25.80
N PHE A 241 -25.64 6.67 -25.45
CA PHE A 241 -24.96 6.85 -24.17
C PHE A 241 -25.76 7.70 -23.15
N SER A 242 -27.09 7.58 -23.17
CA SER A 242 -27.96 8.28 -22.23
C SER A 242 -28.00 7.60 -20.85
N ALA A 243 -28.41 8.37 -19.83
CA ALA A 243 -28.62 7.82 -18.50
C ALA A 243 -29.78 6.81 -18.49
N VAL A 244 -29.61 5.71 -17.76
CA VAL A 244 -30.62 4.65 -17.62
C VAL A 244 -30.94 4.37 -16.15
N THR A 245 -32.05 3.69 -15.92
CA THR A 245 -32.45 3.19 -14.60
C THR A 245 -32.16 1.71 -14.46
N ASN A 246 -32.09 1.18 -13.23
CA ASN A 246 -31.99 -0.26 -12.98
C ASN A 246 -33.14 -1.08 -13.61
N LYS A 247 -34.34 -0.48 -13.76
CA LYS A 247 -35.47 -1.09 -14.49
C LYS A 247 -35.13 -1.40 -15.95
N THR A 248 -34.23 -0.62 -16.55
CA THR A 248 -33.70 -0.89 -17.90
C THR A 248 -32.96 -2.21 -17.91
N PHE A 249 -32.06 -2.43 -16.95
CA PHE A 249 -31.33 -3.69 -16.84
C PHE A 249 -32.23 -4.87 -16.47
N GLN A 250 -33.30 -4.66 -15.69
CA GLN A 250 -34.31 -5.70 -15.45
C GLN A 250 -35.01 -6.14 -16.74
N LYS A 251 -35.27 -5.21 -17.67
CA LYS A 251 -35.83 -5.53 -18.99
C LYS A 251 -34.86 -6.30 -19.87
N ILE A 252 -33.54 -6.09 -19.71
CA ILE A 252 -32.52 -6.91 -20.38
C ILE A 252 -32.56 -8.33 -19.81
N SER A 253 -32.34 -8.48 -18.50
CA SER A 253 -32.54 -9.73 -17.77
C SER A 253 -32.43 -9.51 -16.26
N GLN A 254 -32.97 -10.44 -15.45
CA GLN A 254 -32.75 -10.44 -14.01
C GLN A 254 -31.25 -10.52 -13.67
N THR A 255 -30.49 -11.32 -14.42
CA THR A 255 -29.04 -11.46 -14.24
C THR A 255 -28.31 -10.16 -14.59
N ALA A 256 -28.68 -9.44 -15.66
CA ALA A 256 -28.10 -8.13 -15.97
C ALA A 256 -28.32 -7.12 -14.84
N ASN A 257 -29.53 -7.07 -14.28
CA ASN A 257 -29.84 -6.20 -13.14
C ASN A 257 -29.01 -6.53 -11.88
N SER A 258 -28.69 -7.79 -11.64
CA SER A 258 -27.82 -8.18 -10.52
C SER A 258 -26.32 -7.88 -10.77
N ASN A 259 -25.93 -7.64 -12.02
CA ASN A 259 -24.52 -7.63 -12.41
C ASN A 259 -24.01 -6.29 -12.97
N TYR A 260 -24.87 -5.32 -13.31
CA TYR A 260 -24.41 -4.03 -13.89
C TYR A 260 -23.42 -3.28 -12.99
N LYS A 261 -23.48 -3.46 -11.67
CA LYS A 261 -22.52 -2.86 -10.73
C LYS A 261 -21.08 -3.30 -10.99
N LYS A 262 -20.88 -4.47 -11.59
CA LYS A 262 -19.54 -4.97 -11.98
C LYS A 262 -18.85 -4.09 -13.01
N LEU A 263 -19.63 -3.39 -13.84
CA LEU A 263 -19.13 -2.45 -14.83
C LEU A 263 -18.79 -1.09 -14.24
N ALA A 264 -19.11 -0.84 -12.97
CA ALA A 264 -18.77 0.41 -12.29
C ALA A 264 -17.50 0.31 -11.44
N TYR A 265 -16.85 -0.85 -11.37
CA TYR A 265 -15.64 -1.01 -10.58
C TYR A 265 -14.45 -0.31 -11.24
N GLU A 266 -13.71 0.45 -10.43
CA GLU A 266 -12.46 1.10 -10.83
C GLU A 266 -11.35 0.05 -11.00
N PRO A 267 -10.36 0.25 -11.89
CA PRO A 267 -10.12 1.46 -12.67
C PRO A 267 -10.84 1.52 -14.03
N TRP A 268 -11.59 0.47 -14.41
CA TRP A 268 -12.25 0.46 -15.72
C TRP A 268 -13.48 1.36 -15.74
N GLY A 269 -14.31 1.30 -14.69
CA GLY A 269 -15.40 2.24 -14.45
C GLY A 269 -16.26 2.52 -15.67
N LEU A 270 -16.67 1.48 -16.42
CA LEU A 270 -17.46 1.64 -17.65
C LEU A 270 -18.82 2.30 -17.40
N LEU A 271 -19.38 2.12 -16.20
CA LEU A 271 -20.60 2.77 -15.74
C LEU A 271 -20.33 3.63 -14.50
N LYS A 272 -21.00 4.78 -14.42
CA LYS A 272 -21.11 5.60 -13.22
C LYS A 272 -22.51 5.45 -12.64
N ILE A 273 -22.59 5.00 -11.38
CA ILE A 273 -23.87 4.77 -10.69
C ILE A 273 -24.07 5.92 -9.71
N LEU A 274 -24.89 6.92 -10.07
CA LEU A 274 -25.25 8.02 -9.17
C LEU A 274 -26.41 7.62 -8.25
N SER A 275 -27.36 6.88 -8.80
CA SER A 275 -28.48 6.28 -8.07
C SER A 275 -29.07 5.11 -8.87
N PRO A 276 -29.96 4.28 -8.29
CA PRO A 276 -30.68 3.25 -9.06
C PRO A 276 -31.49 3.81 -10.24
N SER A 277 -31.84 5.09 -10.23
CA SER A 277 -32.55 5.80 -11.31
C SER A 277 -31.63 6.62 -12.22
N ASP A 278 -30.33 6.67 -11.96
CA ASP A 278 -29.37 7.45 -12.74
C ASP A 278 -28.04 6.70 -12.85
N ILE A 279 -27.96 5.87 -13.88
CA ILE A 279 -26.80 5.05 -14.23
C ILE A 279 -26.33 5.50 -15.59
N ARG A 280 -25.10 6.00 -15.67
CA ARG A 280 -24.57 6.63 -16.87
C ARG A 280 -23.39 5.84 -17.41
N PRO A 281 -23.25 5.68 -18.73
CA PRO A 281 -22.01 5.20 -19.29
C PRO A 281 -20.91 6.26 -19.14
N THR A 282 -19.67 5.81 -19.01
CA THR A 282 -18.49 6.69 -18.92
C THR A 282 -17.74 6.75 -20.25
N PRO A 283 -16.77 7.66 -20.42
CA PRO A 283 -15.87 7.63 -21.56
C PRO A 283 -15.13 6.29 -21.72
N SER A 284 -14.87 5.56 -20.63
CA SER A 284 -14.25 4.24 -20.67
C SER A 284 -15.10 3.22 -21.42
N LEU A 285 -16.43 3.27 -21.31
CA LEU A 285 -17.31 2.39 -22.10
C LEU A 285 -17.16 2.65 -23.59
N GLN A 286 -17.07 3.92 -24.00
CA GLN A 286 -16.85 4.28 -25.40
C GLN A 286 -15.50 3.77 -25.91
N LYS A 287 -14.44 3.93 -25.11
CA LYS A 287 -13.12 3.37 -25.44
C LYS A 287 -13.16 1.86 -25.59
N PHE A 288 -13.87 1.16 -24.69
CA PHE A 288 -14.02 -0.30 -24.75
C PHE A 288 -14.75 -0.75 -26.02
N LEU A 289 -15.87 -0.09 -26.36
CA LEU A 289 -16.63 -0.36 -27.59
C LEU A 289 -15.82 -0.12 -28.86
N LYS A 290 -14.83 0.78 -28.84
CA LYS A 290 -13.92 1.05 -29.96
C LYS A 290 -12.68 0.15 -29.98
N GLY A 291 -12.50 -0.71 -28.98
CA GLY A 291 -11.28 -1.53 -28.84
C GLY A 291 -10.06 -0.76 -28.32
N GLU A 292 -10.23 0.48 -27.86
CA GLU A 292 -9.16 1.30 -27.25
C GLU A 292 -8.92 0.95 -25.77
N LEU A 293 -9.83 0.16 -25.18
CA LEU A 293 -9.74 -0.36 -23.82
C LEU A 293 -10.05 -1.85 -23.85
N VAL A 294 -9.38 -2.63 -22.99
CA VAL A 294 -9.66 -4.04 -22.75
C VAL A 294 -10.01 -4.27 -21.28
N LEU A 295 -10.82 -5.29 -21.01
CA LEU A 295 -11.17 -5.71 -19.65
C LEU A 295 -10.50 -7.05 -19.34
N PRO A 296 -10.15 -7.35 -18.09
CA PRO A 296 -9.78 -8.71 -17.70
C PRO A 296 -11.01 -9.63 -17.71
N GLU A 297 -10.83 -10.90 -18.05
CA GLU A 297 -11.91 -11.90 -17.99
C GLU A 297 -12.42 -12.12 -16.56
N HIS A 298 -11.52 -12.02 -15.59
CA HIS A 298 -11.79 -12.16 -14.15
C HIS A 298 -11.18 -11.02 -13.36
N ILE A 299 -11.98 -10.47 -12.44
CA ILE A 299 -11.58 -9.43 -11.48
C ILE A 299 -11.77 -9.92 -10.05
N VAL A 300 -10.95 -9.40 -9.15
CA VAL A 300 -11.17 -9.47 -7.71
C VAL A 300 -11.54 -8.08 -7.19
N VAL A 301 -12.60 -7.99 -6.40
CA VAL A 301 -13.20 -6.71 -5.99
C VAL A 301 -13.12 -6.53 -4.49
N LEU A 302 -12.43 -5.47 -4.12
CA LEU A 302 -12.19 -5.06 -2.75
C LEU A 302 -13.44 -4.42 -2.14
N LYS A 303 -13.44 -4.21 -0.82
CA LYS A 303 -14.54 -3.55 -0.11
C LYS A 303 -14.84 -2.14 -0.65
N ASN A 304 -13.79 -1.37 -0.95
CA ASN A 304 -13.87 -0.02 -1.52
C ASN A 304 -14.24 0.05 -3.02
N GLN A 305 -14.69 -1.07 -3.62
CA GLN A 305 -15.08 -1.16 -5.04
C GLN A 305 -13.93 -1.02 -6.05
N ILE A 306 -12.67 -0.99 -5.59
CA ILE A 306 -11.52 -1.16 -6.47
C ILE A 306 -11.49 -2.62 -6.93
N ALA A 307 -11.34 -2.82 -8.23
CA ALA A 307 -11.16 -4.10 -8.86
C ALA A 307 -9.72 -4.26 -9.35
N LEU A 308 -9.15 -5.44 -9.15
CA LEU A 308 -7.83 -5.82 -9.64
C LEU A 308 -7.97 -6.99 -10.60
N PRO A 309 -7.15 -7.06 -11.67
CA PRO A 309 -7.10 -8.25 -12.50
C PRO A 309 -6.53 -9.42 -11.69
N LYS A 310 -7.04 -10.63 -11.89
CA LYS A 310 -6.40 -11.85 -11.38
C LYS A 310 -5.07 -12.06 -12.12
N SER A 311 -4.01 -12.50 -11.42
CA SER A 311 -2.63 -12.54 -11.94
C SER A 311 -2.43 -13.29 -13.27
N THR A 312 -3.35 -14.20 -13.62
CA THR A 312 -3.31 -15.02 -14.85
C THR A 312 -4.49 -14.78 -15.78
N THR A 313 -5.24 -13.68 -15.56
CA THR A 313 -6.43 -13.38 -16.33
C THR A 313 -6.08 -13.00 -17.77
N ARG A 314 -6.87 -13.49 -18.72
CA ARG A 314 -6.82 -13.00 -20.10
C ARG A 314 -7.54 -11.68 -20.17
N TYR A 315 -7.22 -10.88 -21.18
CA TYR A 315 -7.94 -9.65 -21.47
C TYR A 315 -8.89 -9.88 -22.65
N ILE A 316 -10.08 -9.28 -22.55
CA ILE A 316 -11.13 -9.31 -23.54
C ILE A 316 -11.36 -7.91 -24.09
N SER A 317 -11.46 -7.83 -25.41
CA SER A 317 -12.01 -6.70 -26.14
C SER A 317 -13.53 -6.80 -26.23
N PHE A 318 -14.17 -5.76 -26.75
CA PHE A 318 -15.59 -5.84 -27.08
C PHE A 318 -15.87 -6.82 -28.24
N GLN A 319 -14.96 -6.90 -29.23
CA GLN A 319 -15.09 -7.86 -30.33
C GLN A 319 -15.10 -9.30 -29.84
N ASP A 320 -14.26 -9.65 -28.85
CA ASP A 320 -14.25 -10.99 -28.26
C ASP A 320 -15.62 -11.37 -27.63
N LEU A 321 -16.34 -10.39 -27.08
CA LEU A 321 -17.69 -10.60 -26.56
C LEU A 321 -18.73 -10.76 -27.68
N GLU A 322 -18.62 -9.98 -28.75
CA GLU A 322 -19.48 -10.10 -29.94
C GLU A 322 -19.30 -11.48 -30.60
N ASP A 323 -18.06 -11.88 -30.86
CA ASP A 323 -17.75 -13.16 -31.50
C ASP A 323 -18.29 -14.35 -30.71
N GLN A 324 -18.31 -14.24 -29.37
CA GLN A 324 -18.79 -15.31 -28.50
C GLN A 324 -20.32 -15.36 -28.35
N TYR A 325 -21.01 -14.20 -28.36
CA TYR A 325 -22.41 -14.12 -27.94
C TYR A 325 -23.37 -13.64 -29.04
N CYS A 326 -22.87 -13.28 -30.22
CA CYS A 326 -23.69 -12.87 -31.37
C CYS A 326 -23.99 -14.03 -32.34
N GLN A 327 -23.41 -15.22 -32.13
CA GLN A 327 -23.72 -16.47 -32.85
C GLN A 327 -25.01 -17.12 -32.34
#